data_AF-A0A0C2R1M9-F1
#
_entry.id   AF-A0A0C2R1M9-F1
#
_cell.length_a   1.000
_cell.length_b   1.000
_cell.length_c   1.000
_cell.angle_alpha   90.00
_cell.angle_beta   90.00
_cell.angle_gamma   90.00
#
_symmetry.space_group_name_H-M   'P 1'
#
loop_
_entity.id
_entity.type
_entity.pdbx_description
1 polymer ?
#
loop_
_entity_poly.entity_id
_entity_poly.type
_entity_poly.pdbx_seq_one_letter_code
_entity_poly.pdbx_strand_id
1 'polypeptide(L)'
;MTRAKRKLDHINYALSTGASGGAGFDDVLFVHQGLPNLSYEKISLHTKIGELFLSSPLFINAMTGGGGEMTESINRDFALAAKETGVALSVGSQMAALKDPSERRSYEITRKINPNGLIFANLGSEATVDQAKIAVDMIEANALQIHLNVIQELAMPDLRETVILKAR
;
A
#
# COMPACT_ATOMS: atom_id res chain seq x y z
N MET A 1 9.07 14.86 17.80
CA MET A 1 9.04 13.38 17.88
C MET A 1 9.86 12.78 16.75
N THR A 2 10.47 11.60 16.92
CA THR A 2 11.18 10.93 15.81
C THR A 2 10.19 10.33 14.81
N ARG A 3 10.57 10.27 13.53
CA ARG A 3 9.72 9.74 12.45
C ARG A 3 9.37 8.26 12.64
N ALA A 4 10.30 7.48 13.19
CA ALA A 4 10.06 6.09 13.58
C ALA A 4 8.96 5.97 14.65
N LYS A 5 8.98 6.83 15.68
CA LYS A 5 7.94 6.88 16.71
C LYS A 5 6.57 7.21 16.11
N ARG A 6 6.49 8.20 15.20
CA ARG A 6 5.25 8.50 14.46
C ARG A 6 4.69 7.30 13.69
N LYS A 7 5.56 6.48 13.08
CA LYS A 7 5.13 5.32 12.29
C LYS A 7 4.58 4.21 13.19
N LEU A 8 5.18 4.02 14.36
CA LEU A 8 4.63 3.13 15.40
C LEU A 8 3.31 3.65 15.96
N ASP A 9 3.20 4.95 16.22
CA ASP A 9 1.97 5.57 16.70
C ASP A 9 0.82 5.39 15.69
N HIS A 10 1.09 5.51 14.39
CA HIS A 10 0.09 5.22 13.35
C HIS A 10 -0.38 3.76 13.36
N ILE A 11 0.54 2.79 13.49
CA ILE A 11 0.17 1.36 13.56
C ILE A 11 -0.70 1.11 14.79
N ASN A 12 -0.27 1.60 15.96
CA ASN A 12 -0.99 1.41 17.21
C ASN A 12 -2.36 2.10 17.20
N TYR A 13 -2.45 3.32 16.65
CA TYR A 13 -3.71 4.03 16.50
C TYR A 13 -4.66 3.25 15.58
N ALA A 14 -4.21 2.83 14.40
CA ALA A 14 -5.03 2.05 13.47
C ALA A 14 -5.54 0.74 14.09
N LEU A 15 -4.73 0.06 14.91
CA LEU A 15 -5.12 -1.16 15.61
C LEU A 15 -6.10 -0.90 16.77
N SER A 16 -6.02 0.26 17.41
CA SER A 16 -6.80 0.57 18.62
C SER A 16 -8.14 1.25 18.34
N THR A 17 -8.25 2.03 17.26
CA THR A 17 -9.48 2.78 16.97
C THR A 17 -10.53 1.98 16.20
N GLY A 18 -10.15 0.83 15.63
CA GLY A 18 -10.98 0.15 14.65
C GLY A 18 -11.32 1.04 13.45
N ALA A 19 -12.11 0.53 12.51
CA ALA A 19 -12.70 1.37 11.48
C ALA A 19 -13.79 2.23 12.14
N SER A 20 -13.62 3.55 12.14
CA SER A 20 -14.67 4.49 12.56
C SER A 20 -15.43 4.99 11.33
N GLY A 21 -16.76 4.85 11.35
CA GLY A 21 -17.63 5.17 10.21
C GLY A 21 -17.94 3.96 9.32
N GLY A 22 -19.14 3.93 8.74
CA GLY A 22 -19.55 2.91 7.79
C GLY A 22 -18.86 3.10 6.44
N ALA A 23 -18.43 2.01 5.80
CA ALA A 23 -17.82 2.04 4.47
C ALA A 23 -18.85 2.17 3.33
N GLY A 24 -20.12 2.42 3.65
CA GLY A 24 -21.23 2.49 2.69
C GLY A 24 -21.63 1.14 2.08
N PHE A 25 -20.94 0.04 2.42
CA PHE A 25 -21.26 -1.28 1.88
C PHE A 25 -22.59 -1.84 2.41
N ASP A 26 -23.07 -1.38 3.56
CA ASP A 26 -24.38 -1.76 4.10
C ASP A 26 -25.55 -1.26 3.23
N ASP A 27 -25.32 -0.22 2.42
CA ASP A 27 -26.30 0.33 1.48
C ASP A 27 -26.32 -0.40 0.13
N VAL A 28 -25.44 -1.40 -0.05
CA VAL A 28 -25.30 -2.16 -1.29
C VAL A 28 -25.76 -3.61 -1.06
N LEU A 29 -26.83 -4.00 -1.75
CA LEU A 29 -27.34 -5.36 -1.73
C LEU A 29 -27.20 -6.03 -3.11
N PHE A 30 -26.56 -7.20 -3.13
CA PHE A 30 -26.57 -8.06 -4.32
C PHE A 30 -27.86 -8.89 -4.36
N VAL A 31 -28.58 -8.84 -5.48
CA VAL A 31 -29.77 -9.69 -5.68
C VAL A 31 -29.32 -11.13 -5.89
N HIS A 32 -29.63 -12.00 -4.93
CA HIS A 32 -29.29 -13.42 -4.98
C HIS A 32 -29.95 -14.10 -6.18
N GLN A 33 -29.16 -14.86 -6.94
CA GLN A 33 -29.63 -15.69 -8.05
C GLN A 33 -29.65 -17.15 -7.61
N GLY A 34 -30.83 -17.67 -7.27
CA GLY A 34 -30.99 -19.03 -6.73
C GLY A 34 -30.81 -20.16 -7.75
N LEU A 35 -30.91 -19.85 -9.05
CA LEU A 35 -30.69 -20.80 -10.15
C LEU A 35 -29.74 -20.17 -11.19
N PRO A 36 -28.45 -20.02 -10.86
CA PRO A 36 -27.49 -19.44 -11.77
C PRO A 36 -27.24 -20.40 -12.94
N ASN A 37 -27.28 -19.89 -14.18
CA ASN A 37 -26.88 -20.65 -15.36
C ASN A 37 -25.34 -20.61 -15.53
N LEU A 38 -24.61 -20.97 -14.49
CA LEU A 38 -23.14 -20.91 -14.39
C LEU A 38 -22.62 -22.06 -13.53
N SER A 39 -21.46 -22.62 -13.88
CA SER A 39 -20.77 -23.59 -13.02
C SER A 39 -19.64 -22.90 -12.25
N TYR A 40 -19.39 -23.38 -11.04
CA TYR A 40 -18.38 -22.83 -10.13
C TYR A 40 -16.98 -22.83 -10.76
N GLU A 41 -16.65 -23.89 -11.50
CA GLU A 41 -15.35 -24.08 -12.15
C GLU A 41 -15.09 -23.06 -13.27
N LYS A 42 -16.14 -22.37 -13.75
CA LYS A 42 -16.03 -21.31 -14.76
C LYS A 42 -15.84 -19.91 -14.16
N ILE A 43 -15.90 -19.77 -12.83
CA ILE A 43 -15.67 -18.50 -12.15
C ILE A 43 -14.17 -18.21 -12.18
N SER A 44 -13.82 -17.02 -12.69
CA SER A 44 -12.45 -16.52 -12.67
C SER A 44 -12.36 -15.26 -11.83
N LEU A 45 -11.38 -15.21 -10.94
CA LEU A 45 -11.01 -14.00 -10.19
C LEU A 45 -9.92 -13.19 -10.88
N HIS A 46 -9.40 -13.68 -12.02
CA HIS A 46 -8.35 -12.98 -12.75
C HIS A 46 -8.85 -11.61 -13.21
N THR A 47 -8.05 -10.59 -12.96
CA THR A 47 -8.39 -9.19 -13.23
C THR A 47 -7.27 -8.53 -14.01
N LYS A 48 -7.62 -7.64 -14.93
CA LYS A 48 -6.65 -6.82 -15.67
C LYS A 48 -6.83 -5.35 -15.30
N ILE A 49 -5.76 -4.68 -14.89
CA ILE A 49 -5.73 -3.24 -14.59
C ILE A 49 -4.60 -2.62 -15.41
N GLY A 50 -4.94 -1.88 -16.46
CA GLY A 50 -3.95 -1.38 -17.41
C GLY A 50 -3.14 -2.53 -18.01
N GLU A 51 -1.83 -2.54 -17.76
CA GLU A 51 -0.90 -3.57 -18.21
C GLU A 51 -0.69 -4.71 -17.20
N LEU A 52 -1.29 -4.60 -16.00
CA LEU A 52 -1.16 -5.58 -14.93
C LEU A 52 -2.20 -6.70 -15.05
N PHE A 53 -1.76 -7.93 -14.84
CA PHE A 53 -2.61 -9.13 -14.78
C PHE A 53 -2.56 -9.72 -13.37
N LEU A 54 -3.67 -9.64 -12.64
CA LEU A 54 -3.79 -10.09 -11.27
C LEU A 54 -4.55 -11.42 -11.23
N SER A 55 -4.16 -12.30 -10.30
CA SER A 55 -4.88 -13.54 -9.98
C SER A 55 -6.23 -13.31 -9.30
N SER A 56 -6.40 -12.12 -8.69
CA SER A 56 -7.53 -11.74 -7.85
C SER A 56 -7.86 -10.26 -8.05
N PRO A 57 -9.14 -9.84 -7.90
CA PRO A 57 -9.50 -8.42 -7.86
C PRO A 57 -9.09 -7.74 -6.54
N LEU A 58 -8.50 -8.50 -5.61
CA LEU A 58 -8.03 -8.00 -4.32
C LEU A 58 -6.50 -7.99 -4.27
N PHE A 59 -5.94 -7.03 -3.55
CA PHE A 59 -4.51 -6.94 -3.28
C PHE A 59 -4.28 -6.42 -1.85
N ILE A 60 -3.10 -6.70 -1.31
CA ILE A 60 -2.69 -6.20 0.00
C ILE A 60 -2.18 -4.77 -0.19
N ASN A 61 -2.88 -3.80 0.38
CA ASN A 61 -2.41 -2.42 0.44
C ASN A 61 -1.60 -2.23 1.73
N ALA A 62 -0.28 -2.41 1.69
CA ALA A 62 0.51 -2.37 2.93
C ALA A 62 0.73 -0.95 3.44
N MET A 63 0.84 -0.86 4.75
CA MET A 63 0.74 0.39 5.50
C MET A 63 2.09 0.95 5.94
N THR A 64 3.17 0.15 5.91
CA THR A 64 4.41 0.44 6.67
C THR A 64 5.72 0.15 5.92
N GLY A 65 6.83 0.34 6.65
CA GLY A 65 8.23 0.33 6.20
C GLY A 65 8.95 1.52 6.82
N GLY A 66 10.28 1.56 6.91
CA GLY A 66 11.02 2.72 7.38
C GLY A 66 10.90 3.04 8.87
N GLY A 67 10.62 2.03 9.69
CA GLY A 67 10.65 2.07 11.15
C GLY A 67 11.54 0.97 11.73
N GLY A 68 12.64 0.64 11.03
CA GLY A 68 13.57 -0.42 11.42
C GLY A 68 13.00 -1.84 11.33
N GLU A 69 13.58 -2.73 12.14
CA GLU A 69 13.38 -4.20 12.07
C GLU A 69 11.94 -4.64 12.25
N MET A 70 11.17 -3.92 13.06
CA MET A 70 9.75 -4.22 13.26
C MET A 70 8.97 -4.07 11.94
N THR A 71 9.18 -2.97 11.23
CA THR A 71 8.49 -2.73 9.95
C THR A 71 9.01 -3.64 8.84
N GLU A 72 10.28 -4.02 8.89
CA GLU A 72 10.84 -5.05 8.01
C GLU A 72 10.16 -6.41 8.22
N SER A 73 9.97 -6.84 9.47
CA SER A 73 9.27 -8.09 9.78
C SER A 73 7.83 -8.06 9.26
N ILE A 74 7.11 -6.96 9.44
CA ILE A 74 5.74 -6.81 8.94
C ILE A 74 5.70 -6.91 7.40
N ASN A 75 6.60 -6.21 6.70
CA ASN A 75 6.68 -6.26 5.25
C ASN A 75 7.11 -7.64 4.72
N ARG A 76 7.95 -8.36 5.46
CA ARG A 76 8.30 -9.77 5.17
C ARG A 76 7.07 -10.67 5.25
N ASP A 77 6.25 -10.52 6.29
CA ASP A 77 5.09 -11.36 6.53
C ASP A 77 3.98 -11.08 5.49
N PHE A 78 3.77 -9.82 5.11
CA PHE A 78 2.89 -9.47 3.99
C PHE A 78 3.40 -10.01 2.65
N ALA A 79 4.71 -9.93 2.40
CA ALA A 79 5.31 -10.48 1.18
C ALA A 79 5.13 -12.00 1.09
N LEU A 80 5.27 -12.71 2.22
CA LEU A 80 5.03 -14.14 2.30
C LEU A 80 3.56 -14.45 2.01
N ALA A 81 2.61 -13.74 2.64
CA ALA A 81 1.19 -13.93 2.36
C ALA A 81 0.84 -13.66 0.88
N ALA A 82 1.37 -12.59 0.30
CA ALA A 82 1.18 -12.27 -1.12
C ALA A 82 1.76 -13.34 -2.04
N LYS A 83 2.91 -13.92 -1.69
CA LYS A 83 3.54 -15.01 -2.44
C LYS A 83 2.69 -16.27 -2.43
N GLU A 84 2.24 -16.71 -1.26
CA GLU A 84 1.47 -17.95 -1.10
C GLU A 84 0.08 -17.86 -1.74
N THR A 85 -0.51 -16.66 -1.76
CA THR A 85 -1.86 -16.44 -2.32
C THR A 85 -1.84 -15.95 -3.77
N GLY A 86 -0.69 -15.47 -4.26
CA GLY A 86 -0.55 -14.87 -5.58
C GLY A 86 -1.19 -13.50 -5.75
N VAL A 87 -1.70 -12.86 -4.67
CA VAL A 87 -2.27 -11.51 -4.74
C VAL A 87 -1.16 -10.46 -4.85
N ALA A 88 -1.48 -9.32 -5.45
CA ALA A 88 -0.54 -8.20 -5.50
C ALA A 88 -0.33 -7.57 -4.10
N LEU A 89 0.78 -6.85 -3.94
CA LEU A 89 1.17 -6.21 -2.69
C LEU A 89 1.73 -4.80 -2.94
N SER A 90 1.12 -3.76 -2.37
CA SER A 90 1.73 -2.43 -2.28
C SER A 90 2.51 -2.31 -0.99
N VAL A 91 3.68 -1.64 -1.00
CA VAL A 91 4.40 -1.27 0.24
C VAL A 91 3.88 0.05 0.82
N GLY A 92 4.22 0.37 2.08
CA GLY A 92 3.97 1.71 2.61
C GLY A 92 4.87 2.78 1.97
N SER A 93 4.60 4.06 2.25
CA SER A 93 5.36 5.19 1.69
C SER A 93 6.88 5.04 1.87
N GLN A 94 7.60 4.94 0.75
CA GLN A 94 9.06 4.76 0.67
C GLN A 94 9.85 6.05 0.94
N MET A 95 9.18 7.17 1.21
CA MET A 95 9.81 8.45 1.56
C MET A 95 10.70 8.37 2.83
N ALA A 96 10.57 7.30 3.64
CA ALA A 96 11.54 7.03 4.71
C ALA A 96 12.89 6.56 4.15
N ALA A 97 12.89 5.54 3.29
CA ALA A 97 14.09 4.98 2.67
C ALA A 97 14.77 5.92 1.67
N LEU A 98 14.04 6.88 1.09
CA LEU A 98 14.62 7.95 0.27
C LEU A 98 15.40 8.99 1.10
N LYS A 99 14.97 9.25 2.35
CA LYS A 99 15.65 10.20 3.25
C LYS A 99 16.76 9.54 4.08
N ASP A 100 16.58 8.27 4.43
CA ASP A 100 17.52 7.48 5.19
C ASP A 100 17.76 6.13 4.50
N PRO A 101 18.90 5.94 3.82
CA PRO A 101 19.20 4.69 3.15
C PRO A 101 19.24 3.45 4.06
N SER A 102 19.46 3.61 5.38
CA SER A 102 19.47 2.48 6.31
C SER A 102 18.09 1.80 6.44
N GLU A 103 17.04 2.52 6.08
CA GLU A 103 15.66 2.03 6.10
C GLU A 103 15.26 1.22 4.86
N ARG A 104 16.11 1.18 3.81
CA ARG A 104 15.81 0.45 2.56
C ARG A 104 15.52 -1.02 2.77
N ARG A 105 16.26 -1.67 3.69
CA ARG A 105 16.08 -3.09 4.04
C ARG A 105 14.63 -3.44 4.39
N SER A 106 13.92 -2.51 5.02
CA SER A 106 12.53 -2.70 5.42
C SER A 106 11.53 -2.76 4.26
N TYR A 107 11.93 -2.36 3.05
CA TYR A 107 11.14 -2.45 1.82
C TYR A 107 11.70 -3.50 0.86
N GLU A 108 13.01 -3.57 0.70
CA GLU A 108 13.71 -4.55 -0.17
C GLU A 108 13.40 -6.00 0.23
N ILE A 109 13.12 -6.24 1.53
CA ILE A 109 12.68 -7.55 2.01
C ILE A 109 11.45 -8.07 1.27
N THR A 110 10.56 -7.20 0.81
CA THR A 110 9.33 -7.59 0.11
C THR A 110 9.66 -8.30 -1.21
N ARG A 111 10.53 -7.71 -2.06
CA ARG A 111 10.96 -8.34 -3.32
C ARG A 111 11.81 -9.58 -3.07
N LYS A 112 12.65 -9.58 -2.02
CA LYS A 112 13.44 -10.76 -1.64
C LYS A 112 12.58 -11.97 -1.31
N ILE A 113 11.45 -11.78 -0.62
CA ILE A 113 10.54 -12.87 -0.25
C ILE A 113 9.64 -13.27 -1.42
N ASN A 114 9.13 -12.27 -2.15
CA ASN A 114 8.21 -12.46 -3.27
C ASN A 114 8.85 -12.01 -4.61
N PRO A 115 9.85 -12.76 -5.13
CA PRO A 115 10.64 -12.33 -6.28
C PRO A 115 9.81 -12.17 -7.56
N ASN A 116 8.77 -13.00 -7.73
CA ASN A 116 7.96 -13.05 -8.95
C ASN A 116 6.58 -12.39 -8.79
N GLY A 117 6.26 -11.86 -7.60
CA GLY A 117 4.97 -11.26 -7.33
C GLY A 117 4.81 -9.86 -7.91
N LEU A 118 3.55 -9.43 -8.04
CA LEU A 118 3.23 -8.05 -8.36
C LEU A 118 3.40 -7.17 -7.12
N ILE A 119 4.42 -6.31 -7.13
CA ILE A 119 4.72 -5.40 -6.03
C ILE A 119 4.56 -3.95 -6.50
N PHE A 120 3.86 -3.14 -5.72
CA PHE A 120 3.64 -1.73 -6.03
C PHE A 120 4.46 -0.83 -5.08
N ALA A 121 5.25 0.06 -5.67
CA ALA A 121 5.92 1.14 -4.97
C ALA A 121 4.90 2.17 -4.46
N ASN A 122 5.27 2.98 -3.47
CA ASN A 122 4.36 3.93 -2.87
C ASN A 122 5.05 5.23 -2.46
N LEU A 123 4.55 6.36 -2.98
CA LEU A 123 5.05 7.71 -2.68
C LEU A 123 3.89 8.70 -2.55
N GLY A 124 4.16 9.83 -1.89
CA GLY A 124 3.23 10.96 -1.84
C GLY A 124 3.31 11.79 -3.11
N SER A 125 2.28 12.61 -3.37
CA SER A 125 2.19 13.47 -4.55
C SER A 125 3.29 14.52 -4.68
N GLU A 126 4.02 14.79 -3.61
CA GLU A 126 5.14 15.73 -3.56
C GLU A 126 6.46 15.15 -4.08
N ALA A 127 6.52 13.84 -4.37
CA ALA A 127 7.74 13.20 -4.82
C ALA A 127 8.17 13.64 -6.23
N THR A 128 9.47 13.81 -6.44
CA THR A 128 10.03 14.10 -7.77
C THR A 128 10.06 12.84 -8.64
N VAL A 129 10.21 13.03 -9.96
CA VAL A 129 10.36 11.91 -10.91
C VAL A 129 11.58 11.04 -10.58
N ASP A 130 12.68 11.63 -10.13
CA ASP A 130 13.88 10.85 -9.77
C ASP A 130 13.66 10.04 -8.49
N GLN A 131 12.94 10.61 -7.51
CA GLN A 131 12.52 9.87 -6.32
C GLN A 131 11.59 8.71 -6.66
N ALA A 132 10.68 8.90 -7.62
CA ALA A 132 9.80 7.85 -8.13
C ALA A 132 10.61 6.70 -8.76
N LYS A 133 11.59 7.01 -9.60
CA LYS A 133 12.49 5.99 -10.19
C LYS A 133 13.22 5.20 -9.10
N ILE A 134 13.84 5.90 -8.13
CA ILE A 134 14.55 5.24 -7.03
C ILE A 134 13.63 4.34 -6.22
N ALA A 135 12.39 4.76 -5.96
CA ALA A 135 11.42 3.95 -5.22
C ALA A 135 10.99 2.70 -5.99
N VAL A 136 10.78 2.83 -7.31
CA VAL A 136 10.49 1.68 -8.18
C VAL A 136 11.66 0.71 -8.20
N ASP A 137 12.88 1.20 -8.41
CA ASP A 137 14.08 0.37 -8.50
C ASP A 137 14.38 -0.36 -7.18
N MET A 138 14.14 0.29 -6.04
CA MET A 138 14.38 -0.27 -4.69
C MET A 138 13.68 -1.61 -4.46
N ILE A 139 12.52 -1.84 -5.07
CA ILE A 139 11.74 -3.07 -4.87
C ILE A 139 11.39 -3.76 -6.20
N GLU A 140 12.02 -3.31 -7.29
CA GLU A 140 11.73 -3.75 -8.66
C GLU A 140 10.21 -3.70 -8.93
N ALA A 141 9.57 -2.57 -8.64
CA ALA A 141 8.12 -2.47 -8.60
C ALA A 141 7.48 -2.63 -9.99
N ASN A 142 6.32 -3.27 -10.02
CA ASN A 142 5.49 -3.43 -11.21
C ASN A 142 4.58 -2.22 -11.46
N ALA A 143 4.31 -1.43 -10.42
CA ALA A 143 3.57 -0.18 -10.51
C ALA A 143 3.97 0.79 -9.39
N LEU A 144 3.60 2.06 -9.53
CA LEU A 144 3.80 3.09 -8.52
C LEU A 144 2.45 3.67 -8.10
N GLN A 145 2.16 3.58 -6.80
CA GLN A 145 1.03 4.24 -6.16
C GLN A 145 1.43 5.64 -5.70
N ILE A 146 0.65 6.64 -6.10
CA ILE A 146 0.75 8.01 -5.59
C ILE A 146 -0.40 8.24 -4.63
N HIS A 147 -0.12 8.38 -3.34
CA HIS A 147 -1.16 8.65 -2.34
C HIS A 147 -1.43 10.15 -2.20
N LEU A 148 -2.70 10.48 -1.93
CA LEU A 148 -3.16 11.82 -1.62
C LEU A 148 -3.65 11.84 -0.18
N ASN A 149 -2.95 12.57 0.68
CA ASN A 149 -3.17 12.60 2.13
C ASN A 149 -3.34 14.03 2.67
N VAL A 150 -3.76 14.98 1.82
CA VAL A 150 -3.82 16.43 2.14
C VAL A 150 -4.54 16.71 3.47
N ILE A 151 -5.72 16.13 3.69
CA ILE A 151 -6.49 16.32 4.94
C ILE A 151 -5.74 15.76 6.15
N GLN A 152 -5.12 14.59 5.98
CA GLN A 152 -4.33 13.98 7.04
C GLN A 152 -3.18 14.90 7.44
N GLU A 153 -2.48 15.49 6.46
CA GLU A 153 -1.41 16.45 6.74
C GLU A 153 -1.94 17.67 7.47
N LEU A 154 -3.02 18.29 6.99
CA LEU A 154 -3.65 19.48 7.59
C LEU A 154 -4.03 19.28 9.07
N ALA A 155 -4.39 18.06 9.46
CA ALA A 155 -4.75 17.73 10.84
C ALA A 155 -3.53 17.45 11.75
N MET A 156 -2.31 17.36 11.22
CA MET A 156 -1.11 17.08 12.02
C MET A 156 -0.53 18.36 12.66
N PRO A 157 -0.19 18.33 13.96
CA PRO A 157 0.25 19.52 14.71
C PRO A 157 1.60 20.14 14.27
N ASP A 158 2.37 19.48 13.40
CA ASP A 158 3.73 19.89 13.00
C ASP A 158 3.83 20.48 11.57
N LEU A 159 2.73 20.89 10.92
CA LEU A 159 2.82 21.45 9.56
C LEU A 159 3.49 22.83 9.55
N ARG A 160 4.68 22.88 8.95
CA ARG A 160 5.17 24.06 8.23
C ARG A 160 4.31 24.21 6.97
N GLU A 161 3.85 25.43 6.73
CA GLU A 161 3.02 25.88 5.60
C GLU A 161 3.23 25.07 4.31
N THR A 162 2.18 24.41 3.82
CA THR A 162 2.10 23.95 2.42
C THR A 162 0.96 24.71 1.73
N VAL A 163 1.36 25.41 0.67
CA VAL A 163 0.53 26.27 -0.18
C VAL A 163 -0.50 25.44 -0.95
N ILE A 164 -1.77 25.84 -0.85
CA ILE A 164 -2.85 25.36 -1.71
C ILE A 164 -2.67 25.99 -3.10
N LEU A 165 -2.15 25.24 -4.08
CA LEU A 165 -2.19 25.66 -5.47
C LEU A 165 -3.54 25.26 -6.09
N LYS A 166 -4.33 26.29 -6.42
CA LYS A 166 -5.59 26.18 -7.15
C LYS A 166 -5.28 25.91 -8.62
N ALA A 167 -5.65 24.73 -9.13
CA ALA A 167 -5.58 24.45 -10.56
C ALA A 167 -6.57 25.34 -11.31
N ARG A 168 -6.07 26.05 -12.33
CA ARG A 168 -6.85 26.52 -13.48
C ARG A 168 -6.61 25.55 -14.63
#